data_AF-A0A4U6P9L3-F1
#
_entry.id   AF-A0A4U6P9L3-F1
#
_cell.length_a   1.000
_cell.length_b   1.000
_cell.length_c   1.000
_cell.angle_alpha   90.00
_cell.angle_beta   90.00
_cell.angle_gamma   90.00
#
_symmetry.space_group_name_H-M   'P 1'
#
loop_
_entity.id
_entity.type
_entity.pdbx_description
1 polymer ?
#
loop_
_entity_poly.entity_id
_entity_poly.type
_entity_poly.pdbx_seq_one_letter_code
_entity_poly.pdbx_strand_id
1 'polypeptide(L)'
;MTTPAKVRIFVTEPWDFERITGTTELTGWTSDHADPDNEEWEVHLDSGFEYHGLQVDRLLAGPRYVGEHLLRMFDAVTAFPVRLAHPQDDDWHYAFIGMISPRPEREEMEDGNSI
;
A
#
# COMPACT_ATOMS: atom_id res chain seq x y z
N MET A 1 1.93 -14.33 16.63
CA MET A 1 2.59 -13.11 16.13
C MET A 1 2.41 -13.12 14.63
N THR A 2 1.63 -12.19 14.09
CA THR A 2 1.43 -12.03 12.65
C THR A 2 2.67 -11.34 12.08
N THR A 3 3.31 -11.97 11.09
CA THR A 3 4.41 -11.37 10.36
C THR A 3 3.86 -10.17 9.56
N PRO A 4 4.51 -9.00 9.58
CA PRO A 4 4.07 -7.86 8.76
C PRO A 4 4.00 -8.25 7.28
N ALA A 5 2.88 -7.95 6.63
CA ALA A 5 2.70 -8.22 5.21
C ALA A 5 3.40 -7.12 4.41
N LYS A 6 4.35 -7.50 3.54
CA LYS A 6 4.99 -6.57 2.60
C LYS A 6 4.07 -6.33 1.40
N VAL A 7 3.97 -5.08 0.99
CA VAL A 7 2.99 -4.63 -0.01
C VAL A 7 3.63 -3.73 -1.03
N ARG A 8 3.02 -3.69 -2.20
CA ARG A 8 3.24 -2.66 -3.22
C ARG A 8 1.90 -2.05 -3.61
N ILE A 9 1.90 -0.76 -3.88
CA ILE A 9 0.75 0.01 -4.32
C ILE A 9 1.12 0.72 -5.61
N PHE A 10 0.42 0.41 -6.70
CA PHE A 10 0.50 1.18 -7.94
C PHE A 10 -0.56 2.27 -7.92
N VAL A 11 -0.14 3.51 -7.73
CA VAL A 11 -1.03 4.68 -7.71
C VAL A 11 -1.37 5.04 -9.16
N THR A 12 -2.67 5.07 -9.48
CA THR A 12 -3.18 5.39 -10.81
C THR A 12 -3.84 6.77 -10.87
N GLU A 13 -4.27 7.32 -9.73
CA GLU A 13 -4.84 8.67 -9.65
C GLU A 13 -4.29 9.42 -8.42
N PRO A 14 -4.03 10.74 -8.53
CA PRO A 14 -4.19 11.56 -9.73
C PRO A 14 -3.16 11.21 -10.81
N TRP A 15 -3.48 11.52 -12.08
CA TRP A 15 -2.62 11.17 -13.22
C TRP A 15 -1.22 11.80 -13.16
N ASP A 16 -1.07 12.89 -12.42
CA ASP A 16 0.21 13.58 -12.23
C ASP A 16 0.97 13.15 -10.97
N PHE A 17 0.53 12.09 -10.28
CA PHE A 17 1.19 11.57 -9.09
C PHE A 17 2.69 11.30 -9.33
N GLU A 18 3.05 10.65 -10.44
CA GLU A 18 4.46 10.35 -10.78
C GLU A 18 5.31 11.62 -10.89
N ARG A 19 4.73 12.71 -11.39
CA ARG A 19 5.42 14.01 -11.48
C ARG A 19 5.71 14.59 -10.10
N ILE A 20 4.86 14.29 -9.11
CA ILE A 20 4.98 14.78 -7.73
C ILE A 20 6.00 13.94 -6.95
N THR A 21 5.92 12.62 -7.08
CA THR A 21 6.65 11.67 -6.21
C THR A 21 7.86 11.01 -6.88
N GLY A 22 8.01 11.17 -8.19
CA GLY A 22 9.04 10.51 -8.99
C GLY A 22 8.77 9.03 -9.29
N THR A 23 7.62 8.49 -8.86
CA THR A 23 7.24 7.08 -9.07
C THR A 23 5.71 6.91 -9.00
N THR A 24 5.16 5.93 -9.70
CA THR A 24 3.78 5.46 -9.49
C THR A 24 3.71 4.28 -8.53
N GLU A 25 4.84 3.65 -8.22
CA GLU A 25 4.95 2.51 -7.32
C GLU A 25 5.41 2.95 -5.94
N LEU A 26 4.57 2.69 -4.94
CA LEU A 26 4.90 2.80 -3.52
C LEU A 26 5.09 1.40 -2.95
N THR A 27 6.04 1.24 -2.04
CA THR A 27 6.23 -0.02 -1.30
C THR A 27 6.16 0.22 0.19
N GLY A 28 5.79 -0.81 0.94
CA GLY A 28 5.65 -0.70 2.38
C GLY A 28 5.28 -2.01 3.03
N TRP A 29 4.73 -1.90 4.23
CA TRP A 29 4.19 -3.02 4.98
C TRP A 29 2.95 -2.63 5.76
N THR A 30 2.10 -3.61 6.04
CA THR A 30 0.92 -3.47 6.91
C THR A 30 0.88 -4.60 7.91
N SER A 31 0.23 -4.37 9.04
CA SER A 31 -0.13 -5.46 9.95
C SER A 31 -1.38 -6.16 9.43
N ASP A 32 -1.40 -7.49 9.50
CA ASP A 32 -2.62 -8.26 9.21
C ASP A 32 -3.61 -8.06 10.36
N HIS A 33 -4.78 -7.50 10.08
CA HIS A 33 -5.83 -7.31 11.08
C HIS A 33 -6.51 -8.65 11.35
N ALA A 34 -6.55 -9.07 12.62
CA ALA A 34 -7.30 -10.26 13.02
C ALA A 34 -8.82 -10.04 13.00
N ASP A 35 -9.26 -8.77 12.87
CA ASP A 35 -10.64 -8.36 12.82
C ASP A 35 -11.16 -8.43 11.37
N PRO A 36 -12.07 -9.36 11.05
CA PRO A 36 -12.61 -9.52 9.69
C PRO A 36 -13.53 -8.37 9.27
N ASP A 37 -14.00 -7.54 10.21
CA ASP A 37 -14.85 -6.39 9.92
C ASP A 37 -14.03 -5.12 9.62
N ASN A 38 -12.70 -5.17 9.81
CA ASN A 38 -11.82 -4.06 9.45
C ASN A 38 -11.43 -4.15 7.97
N GLU A 39 -12.04 -3.30 7.15
CA GLU A 39 -11.77 -3.24 5.71
C GLU A 39 -10.64 -2.24 5.36
N GLU A 40 -10.07 -1.55 6.35
CA GLU A 40 -9.07 -0.51 6.14
C GLU A 40 -7.72 -0.91 6.75
N TRP A 41 -6.65 -0.63 6.00
CA TRP A 41 -5.31 -1.11 6.28
C TRP A 41 -4.34 0.07 6.35
N GLU A 42 -3.68 0.24 7.50
CA GLU A 42 -2.61 1.22 7.64
C GLU A 42 -1.32 0.66 7.04
N VAL A 43 -0.93 1.22 5.90
CA VAL A 43 0.30 0.89 5.18
C VAL A 43 1.39 1.87 5.57
N HIS A 44 2.46 1.35 6.18
CA HIS A 44 3.69 2.09 6.45
C HIS A 44 4.60 2.03 5.23
N LEU A 45 4.94 3.18 4.66
CA LEU A 45 5.77 3.25 3.45
C LEU A 45 7.25 2.99 3.78
N ASP A 46 7.92 2.23 2.92
CA ASP A 46 9.38 2.03 3.01
C ASP A 46 10.11 3.36 2.76
N SER A 47 9.57 4.16 1.84
CA SER A 47 10.00 5.53 1.53
C SER A 47 8.76 6.40 1.36
N GLY A 48 8.65 7.43 2.20
CA GLY A 48 7.58 8.42 2.09
C GLY A 48 7.79 9.40 0.93
N PHE A 49 6.79 10.24 0.67
CA PHE A 49 6.82 11.28 -0.37
C PHE A 49 6.23 12.60 0.15
N GLU A 50 6.56 13.71 -0.51
CA GLU A 50 5.95 15.01 -0.20
C GLU A 50 4.68 15.21 -1.03
N TYR A 51 3.60 15.65 -0.38
CA TYR A 51 2.35 15.99 -1.03
C TYR A 51 1.79 17.29 -0.42
N HIS A 52 1.69 18.36 -1.21
CA HIS A 52 1.25 19.69 -0.76
C HIS A 52 1.95 20.20 0.52
N GLY A 53 3.26 19.95 0.66
CA GLY A 53 4.03 20.36 1.84
C GLY A 53 3.87 19.43 3.06
N LEU A 54 3.14 18.32 2.92
CA LEU A 54 3.03 17.27 3.92
C LEU A 54 3.97 16.11 3.56
N GLN A 55 4.74 15.64 4.53
CA GLN A 55 5.48 14.39 4.39
C GLN A 55 4.55 13.21 4.68
N VAL A 56 4.26 12.42 3.65
CA VAL A 56 3.41 11.22 3.76
C VAL A 56 4.31 10.00 3.94
N ASP A 57 4.29 9.41 5.13
CA ASP A 57 5.02 8.18 5.48
C ASP A 57 4.09 6.97 5.68
N ARG A 58 2.78 7.23 5.76
CA ARG A 58 1.73 6.24 5.98
C ARG A 58 0.50 6.54 5.14
N LEU A 59 -0.19 5.49 4.74
CA LEU A 59 -1.45 5.56 4.00
C LEU A 59 -2.48 4.64 4.63
N LEU A 60 -3.74 5.07 4.66
CA LEU A 60 -4.87 4.20 4.93
C LEU A 60 -5.44 3.71 3.60
N ALA A 61 -5.37 2.40 3.37
CA ALA A 61 -5.90 1.75 2.17
C ALA A 61 -7.24 1.09 2.49
N GLY A 62 -8.28 1.41 1.72
CA GLY A 62 -9.59 0.76 1.82
C GLY A 62 -10.17 0.41 0.45
N PRO A 63 -11.21 -0.44 0.37
CA PRO A 63 -11.85 -0.83 -0.88
C PRO A 63 -12.31 0.37 -1.69
N ARG A 64 -12.07 0.32 -3.01
CA ARG A 64 -12.55 1.38 -3.92
C ARG A 64 -14.05 1.28 -4.17
N TYR A 65 -14.58 0.06 -4.33
CA TYR A 65 -15.98 -0.14 -4.73
C TYR A 65 -16.84 -0.73 -3.60
N VAL A 66 -18.11 -0.35 -3.58
CA VAL A 66 -19.09 -0.85 -2.61
C VAL A 66 -19.31 -2.35 -2.82
N GLY A 67 -19.24 -3.11 -1.73
CA GLY A 67 -19.41 -4.58 -1.74
C GLY A 67 -18.13 -5.35 -2.05
N GLU A 68 -17.01 -4.66 -2.27
CA GLU A 68 -15.69 -5.27 -2.23
C GLU A 68 -15.17 -5.27 -0.79
N HIS A 69 -14.66 -6.41 -0.34
CA HIS A 69 -14.14 -6.56 1.02
C HIS A 69 -12.65 -6.88 0.97
N LEU A 70 -11.82 -6.02 1.55
CA LEU A 70 -10.39 -6.27 1.71
C LEU A 70 -10.18 -7.07 3.01
N LEU A 71 -10.68 -8.30 3.03
CA LEU A 71 -10.75 -9.13 4.25
C LEU A 71 -9.37 -9.61 4.72
N ARG A 72 -8.53 -10.07 3.78
CA ARG A 72 -7.14 -10.48 4.04
C ARG A 72 -6.30 -10.22 2.82
N MET A 73 -5.16 -9.58 3.05
CA MET A 73 -4.23 -9.20 1.98
C MET A 73 -3.67 -10.38 1.19
N PHE A 74 -3.67 -11.59 1.78
CA PHE A 74 -3.14 -12.81 1.17
C PHE A 74 -4.19 -13.65 0.42
N ASP A 75 -5.48 -13.43 0.66
CA ASP A 75 -6.55 -14.13 -0.06
C ASP A 75 -7.04 -13.34 -1.29
N ALA A 76 -6.65 -12.06 -1.37
CA ALA A 76 -7.02 -11.16 -2.46
C ALA A 76 -6.11 -11.35 -3.68
N VAL A 77 -6.78 -11.64 -4.81
CA VAL A 77 -6.29 -11.63 -6.20
C VAL A 77 -5.21 -10.56 -6.43
N THR A 78 -4.20 -10.90 -7.24
CA THR A 78 -3.16 -9.97 -7.72
C THR A 78 -3.79 -8.65 -8.17
N ALA A 79 -3.42 -7.54 -7.50
CA ALA A 79 -3.92 -6.17 -7.73
C ALA A 79 -5.39 -5.94 -7.35
N PHE A 80 -5.62 -5.58 -6.08
CA PHE A 80 -6.92 -5.16 -5.56
C PHE A 80 -7.08 -3.62 -5.62
N PRO A 81 -8.21 -3.08 -6.11
CA PRO A 81 -8.40 -1.63 -6.23
C PRO A 81 -8.66 -0.99 -4.87
N VAL A 82 -7.90 0.05 -4.54
CA VAL A 82 -7.99 0.76 -3.26
C VAL A 82 -8.12 2.28 -3.45
N ARG A 83 -8.86 2.89 -2.52
CA ARG A 83 -8.74 4.32 -2.20
C ARG A 83 -7.70 4.50 -1.11
N LEU A 84 -6.89 5.53 -1.22
CA LEU A 84 -5.76 5.79 -0.33
C LEU A 84 -5.94 7.15 0.33
N ALA A 85 -5.90 7.16 1.65
CA ALA A 85 -5.89 8.36 2.45
C ALA A 85 -4.52 8.60 3.08
N HIS A 86 -4.12 9.87 3.17
CA HIS A 86 -2.95 10.28 3.96
C HIS A 86 -3.42 10.87 5.29
N PRO A 87 -2.58 10.82 6.34
CA PRO A 87 -2.91 11.47 7.60
C PRO A 87 -2.87 13.00 7.42
N GLN A 88 -3.83 13.69 8.01
CA GLN A 88 -3.87 15.16 8.13
C GLN A 88 -4.77 15.53 9.32
N ASP A 89 -4.31 16.45 10.17
CA ASP A 89 -5.10 17.02 11.29
C ASP A 89 -5.80 15.97 12.20
N ASP A 90 -5.07 14.91 12.56
CA ASP A 90 -5.56 13.75 13.34
C ASP A 90 -6.68 12.92 12.68
N ASP A 91 -6.89 13.10 11.37
CA ASP A 91 -7.86 12.35 10.56
C ASP A 91 -7.22 11.80 9.26
N TRP A 92 -7.98 11.01 8.51
CA TRP A 92 -7.59 10.41 7.24
C TRP A 92 -8.26 11.10 6.05
N HIS A 93 -7.45 11.60 5.12
CA HIS A 93 -7.92 12.33 3.94
C HIS A 93 -7.65 11.56 2.65
N TYR A 94 -8.72 11.08 1.99
CA TYR A 94 -8.61 10.39 0.71
C TYR A 94 -8.14 11.33 -0.40
N ALA A 95 -7.04 10.96 -1.04
CA ALA A 95 -6.42 11.76 -2.10
C ALA A 95 -5.99 10.94 -3.32
N PHE A 96 -5.81 9.63 -3.17
CA PHE A 96 -5.26 8.79 -4.25
C PHE A 96 -6.08 7.54 -4.48
N ILE A 97 -5.89 6.96 -5.66
CA ILE A 97 -6.46 5.68 -6.04
C ILE A 97 -5.34 4.83 -6.62
N GLY A 98 -5.36 3.54 -6.31
CA GLY A 98 -4.38 2.63 -6.85
C GLY A 98 -4.78 1.17 -6.77
N MET A 99 -3.80 0.33 -7.04
CA MET A 99 -3.91 -1.11 -6.95
C MET A 99 -2.92 -1.62 -5.91
N ILE A 100 -3.40 -2.28 -4.86
CA ILE A 100 -2.55 -2.87 -3.83
C ILE A 100 -2.30 -4.35 -4.13
N SER A 101 -1.10 -4.84 -3.82
CA SER A 101 -0.73 -6.25 -3.98
C SER A 101 0.29 -6.66 -2.93
N PRO A 102 0.35 -7.95 -2.56
CA PRO A 102 1.50 -8.49 -1.86
C PRO A 102 2.79 -8.23 -2.65
N ARG A 103 3.85 -7.81 -1.95
CA ARG A 103 5.20 -7.73 -2.47
C ARG A 103 5.95 -8.97 -2.00
N PRO A 104 6.18 -9.99 -2.86
CA PRO A 104 7.01 -11.11 -2.47
C PRO A 104 8.41 -10.59 -2.11
N GLU A 105 9.00 -11.13 -1.05
CA GLU A 105 10.45 -11.01 -0.89
C GLU A 105 11.06 -11.70 -2.10
N ARG A 106 11.87 -10.97 -2.86
CA ARG A 106 12.79 -11.65 -3.77
C ARG A 106 13.63 -12.54 -2.86
N GLU A 107 13.48 -13.85 -2.95
CA GLU A 107 14.59 -14.72 -2.62
C GLU A 107 15.72 -14.20 -3.50
N GLU A 108 16.71 -13.53 -2.89
CA GLU A 108 18.02 -13.43 -3.50
C GLU A 108 18.37 -14.87 -3.81
N MET A 109 18.26 -15.27 -5.09
CA MET A 109 18.94 -16.45 -5.55
C MET A 109 20.38 -16.19 -5.14
N GLU A 110 20.87 -16.88 -4.10
CA GLU A 110 22.29 -16.97 -3.82
C GLU A 110 22.91 -17.31 -5.17
N ASP A 111 23.55 -16.32 -5.77
CA ASP A 111 24.39 -16.53 -6.94
C ASP A 111 25.37 -17.63 -6.51
N GLY A 112 25.08 -18.85 -6.97
CA GLY A 112 25.86 -20.04 -6.73
C GLY A 112 27.26 -19.74 -7.21
N ASN A 113 28.11 -19.38 -6.26
CA ASN A 113 29.49 -19.01 -6.46
C ASN A 113 30.21 -20.11 -7.25
N SER A 114 30.74 -19.69 -8.40
CA SER A 114 31.88 -20.20 -9.14
C SER A 114 32.46 -21.57 -8.75
N ILE A 115 32.50 -22.49 -9.73
CA ILE A 115 33.69 -23.29 -10.06
C ILE A 115 33.83 -23.33 -11.59
#